data_AF-A0A2V9A535-F1
#
_entry.id   AF-A0A2V9A535-F1
#
_cell.length_a   1.000
_cell.length_b   1.000
_cell.length_c   1.000
_cell.angle_alpha   90.00
_cell.angle_beta   90.00
_cell.angle_gamma   90.00
#
_symmetry.space_group_name_H-M   'P 1'
#
loop_
_entity.id
_entity.type
_entity.pdbx_description
1 polymer ?
#
loop_
_entity_poly.entity_id
_entity_poly.type
_entity_poly.pdbx_seq_one_letter_code
_entity_poly.pdbx_strand_id
1 'polypeptide(L)'
;MRLYDVDQKHGLITVRQGKGKRDRVVPIGERALAWLDVYLSSLRPEIVRKPDDGVLFLTSNGVPFTPNHLSLLARRYVKAAQIGKSGACHIFRHTMATLMLEGGADIRYIQAMLGHVRLDTTQIYTHVSIRKLKQVHATTHPGARLDAQTDKVSQLQIGSE
;
A
#
# COMPACT_ATOMS: atom_id res chain seq x y z
N MET A 1 -14.20 13.19 -1.46
CA MET A 1 -13.11 13.37 -2.43
C MET A 1 -13.68 14.06 -3.65
N ARG A 2 -13.00 15.09 -4.13
CA ARG A 2 -13.43 15.98 -5.19
C ARG A 2 -12.46 15.91 -6.37
N LEU A 3 -12.86 16.45 -7.53
CA LEU A 3 -12.03 16.47 -8.73
C LEU A 3 -10.67 17.16 -8.48
N TYR A 4 -10.67 18.28 -7.77
CA TYR A 4 -9.45 19.04 -7.45
C TYR A 4 -8.54 18.36 -6.42
N ASP A 5 -8.95 17.23 -5.82
CA ASP A 5 -8.09 16.49 -4.91
C ASP A 5 -7.05 15.64 -5.67
N VAL A 6 -7.20 15.48 -6.99
CA VAL A 6 -6.31 14.70 -7.85
C VAL A 6 -5.38 15.61 -8.62
N ASP A 7 -4.08 15.41 -8.44
CA ASP A 7 -3.04 15.98 -9.28
C ASP A 7 -2.50 14.88 -10.21
N GLN A 8 -3.06 14.78 -11.41
CA GLN A 8 -2.65 13.75 -12.37
C GLN A 8 -1.23 13.98 -12.89
N LYS A 9 -0.80 15.24 -13.02
CA LYS A 9 0.52 15.60 -13.55
C LYS A 9 1.63 15.08 -12.65
N HIS A 10 1.45 15.22 -11.33
CA HIS A 10 2.42 14.76 -10.34
C HIS A 10 2.08 13.37 -9.78
N GLY A 11 0.97 12.76 -10.20
CA GLY A 11 0.52 11.45 -9.72
C GLY A 11 0.18 11.42 -8.24
N LEU A 12 -0.47 12.47 -7.72
CA LEU A 12 -0.77 12.64 -6.30
C LEU A 12 -2.28 12.74 -6.07
N ILE A 13 -2.73 12.24 -4.92
CA ILE A 13 -4.08 12.49 -4.43
C ILE A 13 -4.07 13.02 -3.01
N THR A 14 -4.82 14.08 -2.79
CA THR A 14 -5.00 14.68 -1.47
C THR A 14 -6.25 14.10 -0.82
N VAL A 15 -6.07 13.27 0.20
CA VAL A 15 -7.18 12.74 0.98
C VAL A 15 -7.46 13.69 2.14
N ARG A 16 -8.45 14.55 1.94
CA ARG A 16 -8.93 15.49 2.96
C ARG A 16 -9.73 14.79 4.05
N GLN A 17 -9.57 15.24 5.30
CA GLN A 17 -10.33 14.75 6.46
C GLN A 17 -10.32 13.21 6.65
N GLY A 18 -9.13 12.61 6.71
CA GLY A 18 -8.98 11.19 7.07
C GLY A 18 -9.35 10.87 8.54
N LYS A 19 -9.17 9.60 8.95
CA LYS A 19 -9.28 9.16 10.37
C LYS A 19 -8.34 10.04 11.22
N GLY A 20 -8.91 10.92 12.05
CA GLY A 20 -8.15 11.89 12.86
C GLY A 20 -8.11 13.33 12.33
N LYS A 21 -8.92 13.69 11.32
CA LYS A 21 -9.03 15.05 10.75
C LYS A 21 -7.72 15.63 10.19
N ARG A 22 -6.79 14.77 9.77
CA ARG A 22 -5.55 15.19 9.10
C ARG A 22 -5.62 14.87 7.62
N ASP A 23 -5.20 15.85 6.83
CA ASP A 23 -5.03 15.69 5.39
C ASP A 23 -3.75 14.91 5.14
N ARG A 24 -3.73 14.12 4.06
CA ARG A 24 -2.54 13.41 3.61
C ARG A 24 -2.50 13.35 2.10
N VAL A 25 -1.28 13.35 1.57
CA VAL A 25 -1.03 13.16 0.15
C VAL A 25 -0.59 11.72 -0.06
N VAL A 26 -1.19 11.05 -1.03
CA VAL A 26 -0.87 9.66 -1.39
C VAL A 26 -0.44 9.62 -2.85
N PRO A 27 0.72 9.02 -3.18
CA PRO A 27 1.10 8.81 -4.57
C PRO A 27 0.19 7.76 -5.22
N ILE A 28 -0.14 7.98 -6.49
CA ILE A 28 -0.94 7.09 -7.32
C ILE A 28 -0.05 6.50 -8.40
N GLY A 29 -0.10 5.18 -8.57
CA GLY A 29 0.63 4.51 -9.65
C GLY A 29 0.00 4.78 -11.03
N GLU A 30 0.81 4.72 -12.07
CA GLU A 30 0.41 4.99 -13.47
C GLU A 30 -0.82 4.20 -13.91
N ARG A 31 -0.91 2.92 -13.53
CA ARG A 31 -2.09 2.08 -13.82
C ARG A 31 -3.38 2.67 -13.25
N ALA A 32 -3.34 3.21 -12.03
CA ALA A 32 -4.52 3.81 -11.42
C ALA A 32 -4.86 5.17 -12.05
N LEU A 33 -3.85 5.95 -12.49
CA LEU A 33 -4.06 7.17 -13.27
C LEU A 33 -4.72 6.85 -14.63
N ALA A 34 -4.27 5.82 -15.33
CA ALA A 34 -4.87 5.41 -16.60
C ALA A 34 -6.35 5.04 -16.46
N TRP A 35 -6.72 4.29 -15.42
CA TRP A 35 -8.13 3.99 -15.13
C TRP A 35 -8.93 5.21 -14.69
N LEU A 36 -8.29 6.15 -14.00
CA LEU A 36 -8.94 7.40 -13.62
C LEU A 36 -9.23 8.27 -14.84
N ASP A 37 -8.31 8.32 -15.81
CA ASP A 37 -8.49 9.05 -17.06
C ASP A 37 -9.69 8.51 -17.84
N VAL A 38 -9.75 7.20 -18.07
CA VAL A 38 -10.91 6.53 -18.70
C VAL A 38 -12.21 6.85 -17.97
N TYR A 39 -12.19 6.85 -16.63
CA TYR A 39 -13.36 7.19 -15.84
C TYR A 39 -13.79 8.65 -16.04
N LEU A 40 -12.85 9.59 -16.05
CA LEU A 40 -13.13 11.02 -16.17
C LEU A 40 -13.53 11.42 -17.59
N SER A 41 -12.94 10.81 -18.61
CA SER A 41 -13.21 11.13 -20.01
C SER A 41 -14.51 10.52 -20.52
N SER A 42 -14.84 9.30 -20.07
CA SER A 42 -15.86 8.49 -20.73
C SER A 42 -17.05 8.15 -19.84
N LEU A 43 -16.83 7.88 -18.55
CA LEU A 43 -17.90 7.37 -17.68
C LEU A 43 -18.55 8.46 -16.84
N ARG A 44 -17.75 9.30 -16.17
CA ARG A 44 -18.25 10.36 -15.29
C ARG A 44 -19.17 11.35 -16.02
N PRO A 45 -18.90 11.80 -17.26
CA PRO A 45 -19.78 12.72 -17.98
C PRO A 45 -21.18 12.16 -18.22
N GLU A 46 -21.33 10.83 -18.34
CA GLU A 46 -22.63 10.18 -18.58
C GLU A 46 -23.48 10.06 -17.30
N ILE A 47 -22.84 9.98 -16.14
CA ILE A 47 -23.53 9.73 -14.85
C ILE A 47 -23.68 10.99 -13.99
N VAL A 48 -22.89 12.04 -14.23
CA VAL A 48 -22.94 13.27 -13.43
C VAL A 48 -24.26 14.01 -13.65
N ARG A 49 -24.90 14.41 -12.55
CA ARG A 49 -26.12 15.23 -12.58
C ARG A 49 -25.76 16.70 -12.39
N LYS A 50 -26.51 17.59 -13.05
CA LYS A 50 -26.37 19.04 -12.85
C LYS A 50 -27.25 19.52 -11.69
N PRO A 51 -26.79 20.49 -10.88
CA PRO A 51 -25.44 21.09 -10.90
C PRO A 51 -24.35 20.09 -10.45
N ASP A 52 -23.16 20.19 -11.06
CA ASP A 52 -22.03 19.30 -10.71
C ASP A 52 -21.29 19.84 -9.49
N ASP A 53 -21.43 19.15 -8.35
CA ASP A 53 -20.73 19.50 -7.11
C ASP A 53 -19.23 19.12 -7.12
N GLY A 54 -18.71 18.58 -8.22
CA GLY A 54 -17.31 18.21 -8.38
C GLY A 54 -16.89 17.00 -7.55
N VAL A 55 -17.82 16.12 -7.17
CA VAL A 55 -17.51 14.83 -6.52
C VAL A 55 -16.77 13.93 -7.50
N LEU A 56 -15.65 13.34 -7.07
CA LEU A 56 -14.85 12.52 -7.98
C LEU A 56 -15.60 11.25 -8.39
N PHE A 57 -15.89 10.35 -7.43
CA PHE A 57 -16.50 9.05 -7.71
C PHE A 57 -18.00 9.05 -7.44
N LEU A 58 -18.76 8.79 -8.49
CA LEU A 58 -20.22 8.67 -8.50
C LEU A 58 -20.65 7.23 -8.78
N THR A 59 -21.78 6.85 -8.21
CA THR A 59 -22.51 5.63 -8.56
C THR A 59 -23.16 5.77 -9.94
N SER A 60 -23.68 4.66 -10.49
CA SER A 60 -24.44 4.65 -11.74
C SER A 60 -25.65 5.61 -11.74
N ASN A 61 -26.17 5.95 -10.56
CA ASN A 61 -27.31 6.85 -10.41
C ASN A 61 -26.89 8.32 -10.28
N GLY A 62 -25.59 8.62 -10.37
CA GLY A 62 -25.04 9.98 -10.25
C GLY A 62 -24.87 10.49 -8.83
N VAL A 63 -25.07 9.64 -7.81
CA VAL A 63 -24.86 10.01 -6.40
C VAL A 63 -23.47 9.60 -5.90
N PRO A 64 -22.89 10.31 -4.92
CA PRO A 64 -21.59 9.95 -4.33
C PRO A 64 -21.59 8.54 -3.72
N PHE A 65 -20.45 7.84 -3.79
CA PHE A 65 -20.29 6.57 -3.09
C PHE A 65 -20.29 6.77 -1.56
N THR A 66 -21.06 5.92 -0.87
CA THR A 66 -20.94 5.74 0.58
C THR A 66 -19.89 4.66 0.90
N PRO A 67 -19.22 4.72 2.07
CA PRO A 67 -18.23 3.70 2.47
C PRO A 67 -18.78 2.26 2.46
N ASN A 68 -20.05 2.09 2.86
CA ASN A 68 -20.73 0.79 2.89
C ASN A 68 -20.97 0.27 1.47
N HIS A 69 -21.44 1.14 0.56
CA HIS A 69 -21.68 0.75 -0.83
C HIS A 69 -20.38 0.36 -1.52
N LEU A 70 -19.30 1.14 -1.34
CA LEU A 70 -17.98 0.81 -1.88
C LEU A 70 -17.46 -0.54 -1.32
N SER A 71 -17.65 -0.79 -0.02
CA SER A 71 -17.23 -2.05 0.61
C SER A 71 -18.01 -3.25 0.08
N LEU A 72 -19.31 -3.10 -0.16
CA LEU A 72 -20.15 -4.13 -0.77
C LEU A 72 -19.70 -4.43 -2.20
N LEU A 73 -19.44 -3.39 -2.99
CA LEU A 73 -18.97 -3.52 -4.37
C LEU A 73 -17.61 -4.23 -4.43
N ALA A 74 -16.66 -3.81 -3.58
CA ALA A 74 -15.36 -4.47 -3.46
C ALA A 74 -15.50 -5.95 -3.08
N ARG A 75 -16.35 -6.28 -2.10
CA ARG A 75 -16.62 -7.67 -1.70
C ARG A 75 -17.18 -8.50 -2.86
N ARG A 76 -18.09 -7.93 -3.67
CA ARG A 76 -18.65 -8.59 -4.84
C ARG A 76 -17.57 -8.95 -5.85
N TYR A 77 -16.65 -8.03 -6.17
CA TYR A 77 -15.57 -8.30 -7.11
C TYR A 77 -14.54 -9.30 -6.57
N VAL A 78 -14.21 -9.24 -5.28
CA VAL A 78 -13.34 -10.23 -4.63
C VAL A 78 -13.92 -11.63 -4.73
N LYS A 79 -15.23 -11.79 -4.46
CA LYS A 79 -15.93 -13.07 -4.63
C LYS A 79 -15.93 -13.53 -6.08
N ALA A 80 -16.20 -12.62 -7.03
CA ALA A 80 -16.23 -12.93 -8.45
C ALA A 80 -14.86 -13.35 -9.01
N ALA A 81 -13.76 -12.85 -8.43
CA ALA A 81 -12.41 -13.21 -8.84
C ALA A 81 -11.99 -14.64 -8.44
N GLN A 82 -12.75 -15.32 -7.56
CA GLN A 82 -12.51 -16.72 -7.16
C GLN A 82 -11.10 -17.02 -6.61
N ILE A 83 -10.41 -16.01 -6.07
CA ILE A 83 -9.03 -16.11 -5.59
C ILE A 83 -8.87 -16.76 -4.19
N GLY A 84 -9.89 -17.46 -3.69
CA GLY A 84 -9.88 -18.12 -2.38
C GLY A 84 -9.78 -17.17 -1.17
N LYS A 85 -9.97 -15.86 -1.36
CA LYS A 85 -9.93 -14.85 -0.29
C LYS A 85 -11.31 -14.24 -0.06
N SER A 86 -11.58 -13.88 1.19
CA SER A 86 -12.77 -13.11 1.58
C SER A 86 -12.35 -11.72 2.06
N GLY A 87 -13.19 -10.71 1.83
CA GLY A 87 -12.85 -9.35 2.21
C GLY A 87 -13.67 -8.29 1.49
N ALA A 88 -13.31 -7.03 1.75
CA ALA A 88 -13.86 -5.84 1.11
C ALA A 88 -12.71 -4.81 0.92
N CYS A 89 -12.95 -3.52 1.09
CA CYS A 89 -11.91 -2.50 0.89
C CYS A 89 -10.65 -2.70 1.75
N HIS A 90 -10.78 -3.21 2.99
CA HIS A 90 -9.65 -3.35 3.91
C HIS A 90 -8.60 -4.37 3.43
N ILE A 91 -8.97 -5.39 2.66
CA ILE A 91 -8.00 -6.38 2.17
C ILE A 91 -7.05 -5.81 1.12
N PHE A 92 -7.51 -4.85 0.30
CA PHE A 92 -6.66 -4.15 -0.66
C PHE A 92 -5.64 -3.29 0.07
N ARG A 93 -6.07 -2.57 1.11
CA ARG A 93 -5.17 -1.79 1.97
C ARG A 93 -4.11 -2.66 2.61
N HIS A 94 -4.52 -3.79 3.19
CA HIS A 94 -3.60 -4.73 3.82
C HIS A 94 -2.58 -5.27 2.81
N THR A 95 -3.04 -5.72 1.64
CA THR A 95 -2.18 -6.26 0.58
C THR A 95 -1.17 -5.22 0.11
N MET A 96 -1.60 -3.98 -0.14
CA MET A 96 -0.71 -2.87 -0.50
C MET A 96 0.38 -2.67 0.56
N ALA A 97 0.00 -2.61 1.84
CA ALA A 97 0.94 -2.37 2.93
C ALA A 97 1.96 -3.51 3.08
N THR A 98 1.52 -4.76 2.99
CA THR A 98 2.40 -5.93 3.01
C THR A 98 3.37 -5.91 1.83
N LEU A 99 2.88 -5.70 0.61
CA LEU A 99 3.72 -5.69 -0.60
C LEU A 99 4.75 -4.56 -0.58
N MET A 100 4.38 -3.37 -0.11
CA MET A 100 5.33 -2.26 0.05
C MET A 100 6.41 -2.59 1.08
N LEU A 101 6.04 -3.20 2.20
CA LEU A 101 6.99 -3.56 3.25
C LEU A 101 7.93 -4.70 2.80
N GLU A 102 7.41 -5.70 2.09
CA GLU A 102 8.20 -6.76 1.46
C GLU A 102 9.16 -6.21 0.39
N GLY A 103 8.70 -5.21 -0.38
CA GLY A 103 9.51 -4.43 -1.31
C GLY A 103 10.56 -3.53 -0.63
N GLY A 104 10.59 -3.48 0.70
CA GLY A 104 11.58 -2.74 1.48
C GLY A 104 11.23 -1.30 1.79
N ALA A 105 9.98 -0.87 1.58
CA ALA A 105 9.54 0.46 2.00
C ALA A 105 9.59 0.60 3.53
N ASP A 106 10.04 1.76 4.01
CA ASP A 106 10.01 2.05 5.44
C ASP A 106 8.56 2.10 5.95
N ILE A 107 8.31 1.42 7.07
CA ILE A 107 7.02 1.36 7.73
C ILE A 107 6.44 2.75 8.03
N ARG A 108 7.28 3.75 8.30
CA ARG A 108 6.87 5.14 8.56
C ARG A 108 6.20 5.76 7.33
N TYR A 109 6.70 5.50 6.13
CA TYR A 109 6.08 5.98 4.89
C TYR A 109 4.75 5.27 4.62
N ILE A 110 4.69 3.97 4.87
CA ILE A 110 3.45 3.19 4.75
C ILE A 110 2.39 3.73 5.75
N GLN A 111 2.79 4.01 6.99
CA GLN A 111 1.89 4.59 8.01
C GLN A 111 1.35 5.95 7.60
N ALA A 112 2.20 6.83 7.06
CA ALA A 112 1.80 8.14 6.57
C ALA A 112 0.76 8.04 5.45
N MET A 113 0.95 7.13 4.49
CA MET A 113 -0.02 6.90 3.39
C MET A 113 -1.35 6.33 3.89
N LEU A 114 -1.31 5.43 4.86
CA LEU A 114 -2.51 4.79 5.42
C LEU A 114 -3.29 5.69 6.39
N GLY A 115 -2.66 6.75 6.92
CA GLY A 115 -3.30 7.67 7.86
C GLY A 115 -3.61 7.03 9.23
N HIS A 116 -2.82 6.04 9.63
CA HIS A 116 -2.99 5.38 10.92
C HIS A 116 -2.24 6.16 12.02
N VAL A 117 -2.98 6.87 12.87
CA VAL A 117 -2.44 7.47 14.13
C VAL A 117 -2.15 6.38 15.18
N ARG A 118 -2.78 5.20 15.06
CA ARG A 118 -2.51 4.02 15.91
C ARG A 118 -2.48 2.73 15.11
N LEU A 119 -1.57 1.86 15.54
CA LEU A 119 -1.27 0.55 14.97
C LEU A 119 -2.37 -0.47 15.31
N ASP A 120 -3.53 -0.41 14.66
CA ASP A 120 -4.60 -1.41 14.90
C ASP A 120 -4.38 -2.72 14.09
N THR A 121 -3.19 -2.92 13.49
CA THR A 121 -2.78 -4.13 12.73
C THR A 121 -1.28 -4.45 12.90
N THR A 122 -0.68 -4.09 14.04
CA THR A 122 0.77 -4.19 14.31
C THR A 122 1.37 -5.56 14.07
N GLN A 123 0.64 -6.64 14.40
CA GLN A 123 1.20 -7.99 14.42
C GLN A 123 1.76 -8.43 13.06
N ILE A 124 1.08 -8.07 11.98
CA ILE A 124 1.52 -8.44 10.62
C ILE A 124 2.73 -7.60 10.20
N TYR A 125 2.72 -6.31 10.52
CA TYR A 125 3.85 -5.43 10.22
C TYR A 125 5.11 -5.81 11.00
N THR A 126 4.97 -6.26 12.26
CA THR A 126 6.10 -6.72 13.07
C THR A 126 6.76 -7.96 12.46
N HIS A 127 5.97 -8.93 11.98
CA HIS A 127 6.56 -10.14 11.41
C HIS A 127 7.36 -9.87 10.13
N VAL A 128 6.81 -9.02 9.25
CA VAL A 128 7.48 -8.65 7.98
C VAL A 128 8.68 -7.72 8.27
N SER A 129 8.56 -6.79 9.23
CA SER A 129 9.66 -5.91 9.62
C SER A 129 10.83 -6.68 10.25
N ILE A 130 10.57 -7.73 11.05
CA ILE A 130 11.62 -8.59 11.62
C ILE A 130 12.41 -9.30 10.52
N ARG A 131 11.73 -9.84 9.49
CA ARG A 131 12.40 -10.49 8.36
C ARG A 131 13.31 -9.51 7.62
N LYS A 132 12.83 -8.28 7.38
CA LYS A 132 13.62 -7.24 6.70
C LYS A 132 14.77 -6.73 7.58
N LEU A 133 14.52 -6.54 8.87
CA LEU A 133 15.53 -6.13 9.85
C LEU A 133 16.66 -7.16 9.92
N LYS A 134 16.34 -8.46 9.92
CA LYS A 134 17.34 -9.53 9.80
C LYS A 134 18.16 -9.43 8.52
N GLN A 135 17.53 -9.13 7.39
CA GLN A 135 18.24 -8.96 6.11
C GLN A 135 19.17 -7.74 6.14
N VAL A 136 18.67 -6.58 6.56
CA VAL A 136 19.46 -5.35 6.67
C VAL A 136 20.62 -5.56 7.63
N HIS A 137 20.35 -6.09 8.83
CA HIS A 137 21.37 -6.44 9.80
C HIS A 137 22.42 -7.39 9.21
N ALA A 138 22.02 -8.46 8.52
CA ALA A 138 22.97 -9.36 7.87
C ALA A 138 23.86 -8.65 6.83
N THR A 139 23.33 -7.64 6.13
CA THR A 139 24.08 -6.91 5.08
C THR A 139 24.90 -5.73 5.60
N THR A 140 24.53 -5.12 6.73
CA THR A 140 25.14 -3.87 7.21
C THR A 140 25.78 -3.98 8.58
N HIS A 141 25.56 -5.07 9.32
CA HIS A 141 26.12 -5.22 10.66
C HIS A 141 27.64 -5.44 10.57
N PRO A 142 28.46 -4.63 11.28
CA PRO A 142 29.92 -4.73 11.23
C PRO A 142 30.47 -6.12 11.57
N GLY A 143 29.77 -6.88 12.44
CA GLY A 143 30.10 -8.25 12.83
C GLY A 143 29.49 -9.36 11.94
N ALA A 144 28.82 -9.04 10.83
CA ALA A 144 28.26 -10.07 9.94
C ALA A 144 29.32 -10.81 9.10
N ARG A 145 30.58 -10.36 9.12
CA ARG A 145 31.76 -11.05 8.54
C ARG A 145 32.48 -11.92 9.59
N LEU A 146 31.76 -12.86 10.19
CA LEU A 146 32.33 -14.05 10.83
C LEU A 146 31.78 -15.23 10.02
N ASP A 147 32.45 -15.97 9.13
CA ASP A 147 33.87 -16.20 8.83
C ASP A 147 33.99 -16.70 7.38
N ALA A 148 35.07 -16.36 6.68
CA ALA A 148 35.60 -17.17 5.56
C ALA A 148 37.14 -17.29 5.62
N GLN A 149 37.76 -16.90 6.73
CA GLN A 149 39.21 -16.95 6.93
C GLN A 149 39.66 -17.79 8.12
N THR A 150 38.72 -18.34 8.91
CA THR A 150 39.04 -19.10 10.13
C THR A 150 39.29 -20.60 9.86
N ASP A 151 38.96 -21.11 8.66
CA ASP A 151 39.19 -22.53 8.32
C ASP A 151 40.60 -22.86 7.80
N LYS A 152 41.49 -21.87 7.61
CA LYS A 152 42.88 -22.14 7.16
C LYS A 152 43.89 -22.38 8.29
N VAL A 153 43.52 -22.15 9.55
CA VAL A 153 44.47 -22.31 10.68
C VAL A 153 44.44 -23.73 11.29
N SER A 154 43.41 -24.54 11.03
CA SER A 154 43.29 -25.90 11.56
C SER A 154 43.95 -27.01 10.71
N GLN A 155 44.59 -26.70 9.58
CA GLN A 155 45.26 -27.68 8.69
C GLN A 155 46.80 -27.60 8.67
N LEU A 156 47.42 -26.77 9.52
CA LEU A 156 48.89 -26.57 9.52
C LEU A 156 49.61 -27.04 10.80
N GLN A 157 48.95 -27.73 11.74
CA GLN A 157 49.61 -28.22 12.98
C GLN A 157 49.24 -29.65 13.42
N ILE A 158 48.84 -30.53 12.49
CA ILE A 158 48.86 -31.98 12.75
C ILE A 158 49.68 -32.64 11.64
N GLY A 159 50.99 -32.64 11.85
CA GLY A 159 51.99 -33.15 10.90
C GLY A 159 53.38 -33.03 11.51
N SER A 160 53.57 -33.63 12.69
CA SER A 160 54.88 -33.97 13.21
C SER A 160 55.25 -35.36 12.70
N GLU A 161 56.27 -35.43 11.85
CA GLU A 161 57.30 -36.49 11.82
C GLU A 161 58.50 -35.97 11.01
#